data_AF-E5FPW8-F1
#
_entry.id   AF-E5FPW8-F1
#
_cell.length_a   1.000
_cell.length_b   1.000
_cell.length_c   1.000
_cell.angle_alpha   90.00
_cell.angle_beta   90.00
_cell.angle_gamma   90.00
#
_symmetry.space_group_name_H-M   'P 1'
#
loop_
_entity.id
_entity.type
_entity.pdbx_description
1 polymer ?
#
loop_
_entity_poly.entity_id
_entity_poly.type
_entity_poly.pdbx_seq_one_letter_code
_entity_poly.pdbx_strand_id
1 'polypeptide(L)'
;MKKHILSLTLGSLLVSTLSAEDDGFYTSVGYQIGEAAQMVTNTKGIQDLSDRYESLNNLLTRYNTLTNLIRLSSDPSAINAARENLSASAKNLIGDTKNSPAYQAVLLAINAAVGFWNVVGYVTQCGGNGNKESASSTTIFNNEPGYRSTSITCSLNGHTPGNYGPMSIDNFKKLNEAYQILQTALKKGLSALKENNGNISVNYTYTCSGAGNTNCDPSLFGIKGTSENGDGRNGGSTTKIQTIDGKQVTTTISSKVVDSTASGNTSHVSYTEITNQLNGVPDSAQALLAQASTLINTINEACPYFHANNSSEANAPKFSTTTGKICGAFSDE
;
A
#
# COMPACT_ATOMS: atom_id res chain seq x y z
N MET A 1 24.57 2.29 -47.63
CA MET A 1 23.26 1.62 -47.46
C MET A 1 22.80 1.80 -46.03
N LYS A 2 21.87 2.73 -45.78
CA LYS A 2 21.27 3.00 -44.47
C LYS A 2 20.02 2.14 -44.31
N LYS A 3 19.94 1.33 -43.25
CA LYS A 3 18.73 0.58 -42.88
C LYS A 3 18.00 1.37 -41.79
N HIS A 4 16.79 1.83 -42.10
CA HIS A 4 15.86 2.39 -41.12
C HIS A 4 15.04 1.25 -40.52
N ILE A 5 15.08 1.15 -39.20
CA ILE A 5 14.25 0.27 -38.39
C ILE A 5 12.99 1.06 -38.05
N LEU A 6 11.83 0.62 -38.55
CA LEU A 6 10.54 1.19 -38.13
C LEU A 6 10.16 0.61 -36.76
N SER A 7 10.01 1.51 -35.81
CA SER A 7 9.47 1.28 -34.47
C SER A 7 7.94 1.34 -34.52
N LEU A 8 7.25 0.26 -34.10
CA LEU A 8 5.83 0.27 -33.78
C LEU A 8 5.69 0.71 -32.31
N THR A 9 5.20 1.93 -32.10
CA THR A 9 4.77 2.40 -30.78
C THR A 9 3.27 2.16 -30.63
N LEU A 10 2.93 1.46 -29.55
CA LEU A 10 1.59 1.20 -29.06
C LEU A 10 1.21 2.37 -28.14
N GLY A 11 0.17 3.13 -28.48
CA GLY A 11 -0.23 4.32 -27.71
C GLY A 11 -1.71 4.68 -27.89
N SER A 12 -2.54 4.09 -27.03
CA SER A 12 -3.76 4.64 -26.41
C SER A 12 -4.77 5.45 -27.26
N LEU A 13 -5.94 4.84 -27.49
CA LEU A 13 -7.21 5.54 -27.67
C LEU A 13 -7.70 6.13 -26.34
N LEU A 14 -8.01 7.43 -26.33
CA LEU A 14 -9.07 8.01 -25.52
C LEU A 14 -9.82 9.05 -26.36
N VAL A 15 -11.13 8.91 -26.39
CA VAL A 15 -12.14 9.71 -27.09
C VAL A 15 -12.48 10.92 -26.23
N SER A 16 -12.53 12.13 -26.81
CA SER A 16 -13.45 13.20 -26.37
C SER A 16 -13.66 14.23 -27.48
N THR A 17 -14.92 14.36 -27.89
CA THR A 17 -15.66 15.60 -28.19
C THR A 17 -15.09 16.55 -29.26
N LEU A 18 -15.67 16.47 -30.46
CA LEU A 18 -15.82 17.64 -31.32
C LEU A 18 -17.27 18.11 -31.25
N SER A 19 -17.46 19.29 -30.65
CA SER A 19 -18.68 20.07 -30.69
C SER A 19 -18.99 20.45 -32.13
N ALA A 20 -20.17 20.06 -32.62
CA ALA A 20 -20.78 20.73 -33.75
C ALA A 20 -21.57 21.91 -33.18
N GLU A 21 -21.12 23.12 -33.48
CA GLU A 21 -21.94 24.31 -33.31
C GLU A 21 -23.16 24.22 -34.23
N ASP A 22 -24.29 24.42 -33.58
CA ASP A 22 -25.59 24.78 -34.14
C ASP A 22 -25.46 26.13 -34.86
N ASP A 23 -25.85 26.19 -36.13
CA ASP A 23 -26.50 27.38 -36.68
C ASP A 23 -27.16 27.09 -38.04
N GLY A 24 -28.48 27.22 -38.06
CA GLY A 24 -29.13 28.02 -39.11
C GLY A 24 -29.66 27.29 -40.35
N PHE A 25 -30.86 26.74 -40.19
CA PHE A 25 -31.85 26.43 -41.24
C PHE A 25 -31.85 27.37 -42.47
N TYR A 26 -31.75 26.78 -43.67
CA TYR A 26 -32.39 27.30 -44.88
C TYR A 26 -33.29 26.20 -45.46
N THR A 27 -34.60 26.34 -45.26
CA THR A 27 -35.54 25.85 -46.27
C THR A 27 -35.68 26.94 -47.31
N SER A 28 -35.25 26.63 -48.53
CA SER A 28 -35.89 27.19 -49.72
C SER A 28 -36.51 26.02 -50.47
N VAL A 29 -37.83 26.10 -50.55
CA VAL A 29 -38.71 25.27 -51.33
C VAL A 29 -38.33 25.39 -52.80
N GLY A 30 -37.65 24.38 -53.31
CA GLY A 30 -37.36 24.16 -54.72
C GLY A 30 -37.73 22.73 -55.06
N TYR A 31 -38.75 22.59 -55.90
CA TYR A 31 -39.31 21.36 -56.44
C TYR A 31 -38.24 20.34 -56.91
N GLN A 32 -37.99 19.32 -56.10
CA GLN A 32 -37.49 17.99 -56.49
C GLN A 32 -37.75 16.98 -55.35
N ILE A 33 -39.03 16.77 -55.02
CA ILE A 33 -39.48 15.86 -53.93
C ILE A 33 -39.27 14.37 -54.28
N GLY A 34 -38.77 14.05 -55.48
CA GLY A 34 -38.28 12.72 -55.84
C GLY A 34 -36.84 12.44 -55.36
N GLU A 35 -35.88 13.29 -55.73
CA GLU A 35 -34.44 12.98 -55.58
C GLU A 35 -33.89 13.15 -54.16
N ALA A 36 -34.33 14.14 -53.37
CA ALA A 36 -33.78 14.38 -52.03
C ALA A 36 -34.34 13.41 -50.96
N ALA A 37 -35.64 13.09 -51.00
CA ALA A 37 -36.22 12.06 -50.14
C ALA A 37 -35.72 10.66 -50.52
N GLN A 38 -35.52 10.41 -51.82
CA GLN A 38 -34.90 9.18 -52.31
C GLN A 38 -33.40 9.14 -51.98
N MET A 39 -32.67 10.26 -51.98
CA MET A 39 -31.30 10.33 -51.46
C MET A 39 -31.24 9.98 -49.98
N VAL A 40 -32.04 10.57 -49.09
CA VAL A 40 -32.04 10.26 -47.64
C VAL A 40 -32.47 8.81 -47.36
N THR A 41 -33.42 8.27 -48.13
CA THR A 41 -33.85 6.87 -48.03
C THR A 41 -32.77 5.92 -48.59
N ASN A 42 -32.10 6.30 -49.67
CA ASN A 42 -30.94 5.59 -50.22
C ASN A 42 -29.74 5.68 -49.27
N THR A 43 -29.50 6.78 -48.56
CA THR A 43 -28.42 6.88 -47.56
C THR A 43 -28.71 6.00 -46.36
N LYS A 44 -29.95 5.95 -45.86
CA LYS A 44 -30.35 5.00 -44.81
C LYS A 44 -30.28 3.54 -45.28
N GLY A 45 -30.67 3.25 -46.52
CA GLY A 45 -30.55 1.91 -47.11
C GLY A 45 -29.10 1.49 -47.36
N ILE A 46 -28.23 2.42 -47.78
CA ILE A 46 -26.78 2.21 -47.94
C ILE A 46 -26.12 2.04 -46.57
N GLN A 47 -26.57 2.76 -45.54
CA GLN A 47 -26.07 2.60 -44.18
C GLN A 47 -26.51 1.27 -43.56
N ASP A 48 -27.79 0.88 -43.70
CA ASP A 48 -28.26 -0.47 -43.29
C ASP A 48 -27.51 -1.57 -44.05
N LEU A 49 -27.23 -1.38 -45.34
CA LEU A 49 -26.42 -2.32 -46.12
C LEU A 49 -24.96 -2.36 -45.62
N SER A 50 -24.36 -1.21 -45.33
CA SER A 50 -23.00 -1.09 -44.78
C SER A 50 -22.90 -1.81 -43.42
N ASP A 51 -23.85 -1.56 -42.53
CA ASP A 51 -23.91 -2.17 -41.20
C ASP A 51 -24.11 -3.70 -41.30
N ARG A 52 -24.93 -4.17 -42.26
CA ARG A 52 -25.09 -5.61 -42.56
C ARG A 52 -23.81 -6.23 -43.12
N TYR A 53 -23.08 -5.53 -43.98
CA TYR A 53 -21.80 -6.00 -44.51
C TYR A 53 -20.73 -6.06 -43.42
N GLU A 54 -20.66 -5.07 -42.54
CA GLU A 54 -19.76 -5.07 -41.38
C GLU A 54 -20.10 -6.22 -40.42
N SER A 55 -21.37 -6.42 -40.11
CA SER A 55 -21.83 -7.55 -39.29
C SER A 55 -21.50 -8.90 -39.92
N LEU A 56 -21.69 -9.06 -41.23
CA LEU A 56 -21.35 -10.29 -41.95
C LEU A 56 -19.84 -10.53 -41.95
N ASN A 57 -19.03 -9.50 -42.18
CA ASN A 57 -17.58 -9.59 -42.15
C ASN A 57 -17.05 -10.00 -40.77
N ASN A 58 -17.63 -9.43 -39.71
CA ASN A 58 -17.33 -9.80 -38.33
C ASN A 58 -17.72 -11.26 -38.04
N LEU A 59 -18.89 -11.72 -38.53
CA LEU A 59 -19.33 -13.10 -38.37
C LEU A 59 -18.42 -14.09 -39.10
N LEU A 60 -18.06 -13.79 -40.34
CA LEU A 60 -17.14 -14.61 -41.14
C LEU A 60 -15.75 -14.70 -40.49
N THR A 61 -15.26 -13.58 -39.94
CA THR A 61 -14.00 -13.55 -39.18
C THR A 61 -14.09 -14.46 -37.96
N ARG A 62 -15.16 -14.36 -37.16
CA ARG A 62 -15.38 -15.24 -35.99
C ARG A 62 -15.49 -16.71 -36.37
N TYR A 63 -16.19 -17.02 -37.46
CA TYR A 63 -16.32 -18.39 -37.96
C TYR A 63 -14.96 -18.97 -38.38
N ASN A 64 -14.13 -18.18 -39.06
CA ASN A 64 -12.77 -18.57 -39.42
C ASN A 64 -11.88 -18.78 -38.19
N THR A 65 -11.97 -17.93 -37.17
CA THR A 65 -11.28 -18.13 -35.89
C THR A 65 -11.71 -19.43 -35.22
N LEU A 66 -13.01 -19.70 -35.17
CA LEU A 66 -13.55 -20.92 -34.55
C LEU A 66 -13.13 -22.19 -35.31
N THR A 67 -13.17 -22.16 -36.64
CA THR A 67 -12.72 -23.28 -37.49
C THR A 67 -11.24 -23.58 -37.24
N ASN A 68 -10.41 -22.54 -37.14
CA ASN A 68 -9.00 -22.70 -36.75
C ASN A 68 -8.83 -23.24 -35.33
N LEU A 69 -9.65 -22.79 -34.38
CA LEU A 69 -9.63 -23.31 -33.01
C LEU A 69 -9.94 -24.81 -32.99
N ILE A 70 -10.99 -25.26 -33.68
CA ILE A 70 -11.36 -26.69 -33.77
C ILE A 70 -10.19 -27.50 -34.34
N ARG A 71 -9.56 -27.01 -35.41
CA ARG A 71 -8.38 -27.66 -36.00
C ARG A 71 -7.24 -27.78 -34.99
N LEU A 72 -6.87 -26.69 -34.31
CA LEU A 72 -5.81 -26.68 -33.29
C LEU A 72 -6.15 -27.57 -32.09
N SER A 73 -7.40 -27.61 -31.66
CA SER A 73 -7.88 -28.45 -30.55
C SER A 73 -7.95 -29.94 -30.89
N SER A 74 -7.89 -30.30 -32.18
CA SER A 74 -7.81 -31.70 -32.64
C SER A 74 -6.37 -32.17 -32.92
N ASP A 75 -5.39 -31.26 -32.85
CA ASP A 75 -3.98 -31.53 -33.12
C ASP A 75 -3.17 -31.62 -31.81
N PRO A 76 -2.73 -32.82 -31.39
CA PRO A 76 -1.96 -32.99 -30.15
C PRO A 76 -0.67 -32.17 -30.09
N SER A 77 -0.01 -31.90 -31.24
CA SER A 77 1.22 -31.11 -31.28
C SER A 77 0.95 -29.64 -30.96
N ALA A 78 -0.13 -29.08 -31.52
CA ALA A 78 -0.58 -27.72 -31.22
C ALA A 78 -1.02 -27.57 -29.75
N ILE A 79 -1.70 -28.58 -29.19
CA ILE A 79 -2.08 -28.61 -27.78
C ILE A 79 -0.83 -28.61 -26.90
N ASN A 80 0.18 -29.45 -27.19
CA ASN A 80 1.40 -29.50 -26.40
C ASN A 80 2.21 -28.21 -26.47
N ALA A 81 2.33 -27.58 -27.66
CA ALA A 81 2.96 -26.27 -27.80
C ALA A 81 2.24 -25.19 -26.98
N ALA A 82 0.90 -25.19 -26.97
CA ALA A 82 0.11 -24.28 -26.12
C ALA A 82 0.36 -24.52 -24.62
N ARG A 83 0.46 -25.78 -24.19
CA ARG A 83 0.79 -26.15 -22.80
C ARG A 83 2.20 -25.70 -22.41
N GLU A 84 3.18 -25.85 -23.29
CA GLU A 84 4.55 -25.37 -23.07
C GLU A 84 4.61 -23.86 -22.93
N ASN A 85 3.93 -23.12 -23.82
CA ASN A 85 3.82 -21.66 -23.73
C ASN A 85 3.15 -21.20 -22.44
N LEU A 86 2.09 -21.89 -22.00
CA LEU A 86 1.42 -21.61 -20.73
C LEU A 86 2.35 -21.86 -19.54
N SER A 87 3.08 -22.97 -19.56
CA SER A 87 4.05 -23.31 -18.50
C SER A 87 5.18 -22.27 -18.41
N ALA A 88 5.73 -21.84 -19.55
CA ALA A 88 6.73 -20.78 -19.61
C ALA A 88 6.18 -19.45 -19.09
N SER A 89 4.95 -19.09 -19.48
CA SER A 89 4.28 -17.87 -18.99
C SER A 89 4.04 -17.91 -17.49
N ALA A 90 3.59 -19.05 -16.96
CA ALA A 90 3.42 -19.25 -15.53
C ALA A 90 4.75 -19.10 -14.78
N LYS A 91 5.83 -19.74 -15.28
CA LYS A 91 7.18 -19.60 -14.70
C LYS A 91 7.64 -18.15 -14.67
N ASN A 92 7.43 -17.39 -15.73
CA ASN A 92 7.78 -15.96 -15.75
C ASN A 92 6.94 -15.16 -14.75
N LEU A 93 5.64 -15.45 -14.62
CA LEU A 93 4.76 -14.74 -13.68
C LEU A 93 5.08 -15.01 -12.21
N ILE A 94 5.34 -16.26 -11.83
CA ILE A 94 5.52 -16.62 -10.42
C ILE A 94 6.98 -16.79 -10.00
N GLY A 95 7.87 -17.04 -10.95
CA GLY A 95 9.27 -17.37 -10.72
C GLY A 95 10.24 -16.22 -10.94
N ASP A 96 9.89 -15.26 -11.80
CA ASP A 96 10.70 -14.05 -12.01
C ASP A 96 10.24 -12.91 -11.10
N THR A 97 11.14 -11.93 -10.90
CA THR A 97 10.85 -10.71 -10.13
C THR A 97 10.76 -9.50 -11.07
N LYS A 98 11.87 -9.12 -11.70
CA LYS A 98 11.97 -7.91 -12.54
C LYS A 98 11.02 -7.94 -13.75
N ASN A 99 10.89 -9.09 -14.40
CA ASN A 99 10.09 -9.24 -15.62
C ASN A 99 8.66 -9.72 -15.36
N SER A 100 8.31 -10.03 -14.11
CA SER A 100 6.96 -10.49 -13.76
C SER A 100 6.06 -9.28 -13.48
N PRO A 101 5.01 -9.05 -14.28
CA PRO A 101 4.02 -8.03 -13.96
C PRO A 101 3.31 -8.28 -12.61
N ALA A 102 3.13 -9.55 -12.24
CA ALA A 102 2.51 -9.92 -10.97
C ALA A 102 3.39 -9.53 -9.78
N TYR A 103 4.71 -9.77 -9.86
CA TYR A 103 5.66 -9.31 -8.83
C TYR A 103 5.68 -7.79 -8.74
N GLN A 104 5.73 -7.08 -9.87
CA GLN A 104 5.75 -5.60 -9.86
C GLN A 104 4.47 -5.02 -9.25
N ALA A 105 3.30 -5.61 -9.50
CA ALA A 105 2.04 -5.17 -8.89
C ALA A 105 2.03 -5.36 -7.37
N VAL A 106 2.50 -6.51 -6.87
CA VAL A 106 2.63 -6.76 -5.42
C VAL A 106 3.59 -5.77 -4.77
N LEU A 107 4.77 -5.58 -5.38
CA LEU A 107 5.78 -4.63 -4.89
C LEU A 107 5.23 -3.19 -4.87
N LEU A 108 4.47 -2.79 -5.89
CA LEU A 108 3.84 -1.48 -5.96
C LEU A 108 2.83 -1.28 -4.84
N ALA A 109 1.94 -2.25 -4.60
CA ALA A 109 0.93 -2.15 -3.54
C ALA A 109 1.57 -2.01 -2.15
N ILE A 110 2.63 -2.78 -1.87
CA ILE A 110 3.36 -2.70 -0.61
C ILE A 110 4.07 -1.34 -0.48
N ASN A 111 4.76 -0.90 -1.54
CA ASN A 111 5.44 0.40 -1.56
C ASN A 111 4.45 1.58 -1.42
N ALA A 112 3.24 1.46 -1.95
CA ALA A 112 2.21 2.49 -1.80
C ALA A 112 1.78 2.64 -0.34
N ALA A 113 1.50 1.54 0.36
CA ALA A 113 1.13 1.59 1.78
C ALA A 113 2.26 2.14 2.68
N VAL A 114 3.50 1.67 2.46
CA VAL A 114 4.68 2.17 3.17
C VAL A 114 4.96 3.64 2.82
N GLY A 115 4.86 4.00 1.55
CA GLY A 115 5.05 5.36 1.04
C GLY A 115 4.02 6.33 1.61
N PHE A 116 2.76 5.92 1.72
CA PHE A 116 1.71 6.69 2.36
C PHE A 116 2.07 7.05 3.80
N TRP A 117 2.46 6.05 4.61
CA TRP A 117 2.89 6.31 5.99
C TRP A 117 4.15 7.19 6.06
N ASN A 118 5.12 7.01 5.17
CA ASN A 118 6.29 7.88 5.09
C ASN A 118 5.94 9.35 4.85
N VAL A 119 4.85 9.63 4.14
CA VAL A 119 4.38 10.99 3.84
C VAL A 119 3.60 11.57 5.02
N VAL A 120 2.69 10.81 5.63
CA VAL A 120 1.74 11.34 6.63
C VAL A 120 2.15 11.08 8.09
N GLY A 121 3.13 10.21 8.33
CA GLY A 121 3.54 9.79 9.68
C GLY A 121 3.99 10.96 10.55
N TYR A 122 4.80 11.87 10.01
CA TYR A 122 5.36 12.99 10.78
C TYR A 122 4.33 14.05 11.21
N VAL A 123 3.18 14.14 10.54
CA VAL A 123 2.10 15.10 10.84
C VAL A 123 0.99 14.49 11.70
N THR A 124 0.92 13.17 11.73
CA THR A 124 -0.07 12.40 12.48
C THR A 124 0.19 12.55 13.97
N GLN A 125 -0.83 12.96 14.71
CA GLN A 125 -0.72 13.08 16.16
C GLN A 125 -0.97 11.74 16.85
N CYS A 126 -0.21 11.45 17.89
CA CYS A 126 -0.33 10.25 18.71
C CYS A 126 0.04 10.54 20.18
N GLY A 127 -0.50 9.76 21.11
CA GLY A 127 -0.31 10.00 22.54
C GLY A 127 -1.20 9.13 23.42
N GLY A 128 -1.16 9.37 24.73
CA GLY A 128 -1.93 8.62 25.72
C GLY A 128 -1.16 7.49 26.42
N ASN A 129 -1.90 6.74 27.22
CA ASN A 129 -1.49 5.51 27.90
C ASN A 129 -2.38 4.36 27.41
N GLY A 130 -1.89 3.59 26.43
CA GLY A 130 -2.71 2.67 25.65
C GLY A 130 -3.80 3.45 24.91
N ASN A 131 -5.08 3.12 25.17
CA ASN A 131 -6.25 3.81 24.62
C ASN A 131 -6.83 4.91 25.52
N LYS A 132 -6.11 5.32 26.57
CA LYS A 132 -6.56 6.35 27.51
C LYS A 132 -5.73 7.62 27.39
N GLU A 133 -6.30 8.74 27.81
CA GLU A 133 -5.59 10.00 27.97
C GLU A 133 -4.40 9.86 28.94
N SER A 134 -3.36 10.67 28.71
CA SER A 134 -2.21 10.83 29.60
C SER A 134 -1.99 12.28 29.98
N ALA A 135 -1.45 12.50 31.18
CA ALA A 135 -1.09 13.83 31.67
C ALA A 135 0.29 14.29 31.16
N SER A 136 1.27 13.38 31.14
CA SER A 136 2.67 13.70 30.80
C SER A 136 3.43 12.49 30.26
N SER A 137 2.80 11.70 29.40
CA SER A 137 3.44 10.54 28.75
C SER A 137 4.10 10.96 27.44
N THR A 138 5.34 10.51 27.25
CA THR A 138 6.06 10.59 25.98
C THR A 138 6.50 9.19 25.57
N THR A 139 6.02 8.71 24.42
CA THR A 139 6.42 7.42 23.85
C THR A 139 7.03 7.63 22.48
N ILE A 140 8.26 7.15 22.27
CA ILE A 140 9.03 7.39 21.04
C ILE A 140 9.26 6.07 20.33
N PHE A 141 8.85 5.97 19.07
CA PHE A 141 9.08 4.80 18.22
C PHE A 141 10.26 5.05 17.29
N ASN A 142 11.26 4.17 17.33
CA ASN A 142 12.48 4.32 16.55
C ASN A 142 12.33 3.69 15.16
N ASN A 143 13.16 4.16 14.22
CA ASN A 143 13.11 3.80 12.81
C ASN A 143 11.75 4.12 12.16
N GLU A 144 11.19 5.29 12.50
CA GLU A 144 9.91 5.81 12.00
C GLU A 144 10.13 7.19 11.34
N PRO A 145 9.34 7.59 10.33
CA PRO A 145 9.56 8.80 9.54
C PRO A 145 9.06 10.05 10.29
N GLY A 146 9.80 10.45 11.33
CA GLY A 146 9.50 11.63 12.13
C GLY A 146 9.95 12.95 11.49
N TYR A 147 9.44 14.06 11.98
CA TYR A 147 9.83 15.39 11.49
C TYR A 147 11.31 15.66 11.78
N ARG A 148 12.14 15.65 10.73
CA ARG A 148 13.61 15.79 10.83
C ARG A 148 14.26 14.79 11.80
N SER A 149 13.66 13.62 11.92
CA SER A 149 14.04 12.58 12.89
C SER A 149 13.83 11.21 12.28
N THR A 150 14.58 10.22 12.76
CA THR A 150 14.36 8.79 12.45
C THR A 150 13.46 8.11 13.48
N SER A 151 12.72 8.90 14.26
CA SER A 151 11.78 8.42 15.27
C SER A 151 10.54 9.32 15.29
N ILE A 152 9.36 8.71 15.45
CA ILE A 152 8.11 9.44 15.71
C ILE A 152 7.91 9.52 17.23
N THR A 153 7.57 10.72 17.71
CA THR A 153 7.31 11.00 19.12
C THR A 153 5.82 11.18 19.34
N CYS A 154 5.24 10.29 20.14
CA CYS A 154 3.85 10.38 20.61
C CYS A 154 3.82 11.03 21.98
N SER A 155 3.48 12.32 22.01
CA SER A 155 3.49 13.14 23.23
C SER A 155 2.27 14.07 23.35
N LEU A 156 1.20 13.81 22.60
CA LEU A 156 -0.04 14.58 22.74
C LEU A 156 -0.78 14.16 24.02
N ASN A 157 -0.64 14.98 25.07
CA ASN A 157 -1.23 14.81 26.38
C ASN A 157 -2.50 15.65 26.55
N GLY A 158 -3.35 15.34 27.52
CA GLY A 158 -4.59 16.11 27.78
C GLY A 158 -5.74 15.83 26.79
N HIS A 159 -5.59 14.82 25.93
CA HIS A 159 -6.56 14.44 24.92
C HIS A 159 -6.77 12.92 24.93
N THR A 160 -8.03 12.49 24.89
CA THR A 160 -8.37 11.07 24.78
C THR A 160 -8.09 10.56 23.36
N PRO A 161 -7.31 9.47 23.19
CA PRO A 161 -7.08 8.86 21.89
C PRO A 161 -8.36 8.39 21.20
N GLY A 162 -8.43 8.54 19.87
CA GLY A 162 -9.60 8.13 19.09
C GLY A 162 -9.73 8.85 17.75
N ASN A 163 -10.90 8.67 17.11
CA ASN A 163 -11.22 9.30 15.82
C ASN A 163 -11.11 10.83 15.93
N TYR A 164 -10.36 11.45 15.02
CA TYR A 164 -10.07 12.88 15.04
C TYR A 164 -9.38 13.37 16.33
N GLY A 165 -8.79 12.46 17.11
CA GLY A 165 -7.90 12.72 18.24
C GLY A 165 -6.51 12.14 17.98
N PRO A 166 -5.64 12.04 19.01
CA PRO A 166 -4.39 11.32 18.86
C PRO A 166 -4.64 9.85 18.53
N MET A 167 -3.80 9.27 17.67
CA MET A 167 -3.70 7.82 17.57
C MET A 167 -3.26 7.25 18.92
N SER A 168 -3.98 6.22 19.38
CA SER A 168 -3.61 5.52 20.62
C SER A 168 -2.27 4.80 20.47
N ILE A 169 -1.55 4.63 21.58
CA ILE A 169 -0.27 3.93 21.56
C ILE A 169 -0.45 2.45 21.19
N ASP A 170 -1.61 1.85 21.48
CA ASP A 170 -1.92 0.47 21.06
C ASP A 170 -2.06 0.35 19.55
N ASN A 171 -2.72 1.31 18.89
CA ASN A 171 -2.81 1.35 17.43
C ASN A 171 -1.45 1.68 16.81
N PHE A 172 -0.68 2.59 17.42
CA PHE A 172 0.66 2.91 16.94
C PHE A 172 1.60 1.69 17.02
N LYS A 173 1.52 0.88 18.09
CA LYS A 173 2.30 -0.38 18.20
C LYS A 173 1.98 -1.35 17.06
N LYS A 174 0.70 -1.53 16.73
CA LYS A 174 0.26 -2.38 15.60
C LYS A 174 0.78 -1.85 14.26
N LEU A 175 0.64 -0.53 14.06
CA LEU A 175 1.13 0.17 12.88
C LEU A 175 2.64 -0.02 12.73
N ASN A 176 3.40 0.32 13.77
CA ASN A 176 4.85 0.24 13.78
C ASN A 176 5.33 -1.20 13.54
N GLU A 177 4.77 -2.22 14.18
CA GLU A 177 5.18 -3.60 13.90
C GLU A 177 5.03 -3.97 12.41
N ALA A 178 3.89 -3.65 11.81
CA ALA A 178 3.66 -3.89 10.38
C ALA A 178 4.65 -3.10 9.51
N TYR A 179 4.85 -1.81 9.81
CA TYR A 179 5.78 -0.96 9.08
C TYR A 179 7.23 -1.46 9.17
N GLN A 180 7.70 -1.87 10.36
CA GLN A 180 9.05 -2.41 10.56
C GLN A 180 9.27 -3.73 9.80
N ILE A 181 8.26 -4.62 9.77
CA ILE A 181 8.29 -5.85 8.98
C ILE A 181 8.41 -5.53 7.49
N LEU A 182 7.56 -4.64 6.98
CA LEU A 182 7.54 -4.24 5.57
C LEU A 182 8.86 -3.59 5.16
N GLN A 183 9.37 -2.64 5.93
CA GLN A 183 10.64 -1.96 5.65
C GLN A 183 11.82 -2.93 5.66
N THR A 184 11.84 -3.89 6.60
CA THR A 184 12.88 -4.93 6.63
C THR A 184 12.82 -5.83 5.40
N ALA A 185 11.62 -6.24 4.99
CA ALA A 185 11.41 -7.04 3.79
C ALA A 185 11.80 -6.29 2.51
N LEU A 186 11.38 -5.03 2.37
CA LEU A 186 11.73 -4.17 1.23
C LEU A 186 13.23 -3.93 1.13
N LYS A 187 13.91 -3.72 2.26
CA LYS A 187 15.37 -3.56 2.32
C LYS A 187 16.13 -4.82 1.89
N LYS A 188 15.62 -6.01 2.26
CA LYS A 188 16.17 -7.30 1.81
C LYS A 188 15.88 -7.54 0.32
N GLY A 189 14.75 -7.06 -0.17
CA GLY A 189 14.17 -7.38 -1.46
C GLY A 189 13.19 -8.55 -1.35
N LEU A 190 12.03 -8.42 -2.01
CA LEU A 190 11.00 -9.45 -2.00
C LEU A 190 11.43 -10.65 -2.86
N SER A 191 11.04 -11.83 -2.40
CA SER A 191 11.22 -13.07 -3.17
C SER A 191 10.20 -13.18 -4.31
N ALA A 192 10.47 -14.03 -5.30
CA ALA A 192 9.50 -14.33 -6.35
C ALA A 192 8.21 -14.94 -5.76
N LEU A 193 7.07 -14.80 -6.45
CA LEU A 193 5.74 -15.18 -5.92
C LEU A 193 5.61 -16.68 -5.56
N LYS A 194 6.38 -17.56 -6.20
CA LYS A 194 6.39 -19.00 -5.87
C LYS A 194 7.07 -19.30 -4.53
N GLU A 195 7.92 -18.40 -4.04
CA GLU A 195 8.72 -18.61 -2.83
C GLU A 195 7.92 -18.23 -1.58
N ASN A 196 7.14 -19.19 -1.07
CA ASN A 196 6.22 -18.96 0.04
C ASN A 196 6.80 -19.26 1.43
N ASN A 197 8.02 -19.79 1.50
CA ASN A 197 8.62 -20.31 2.73
C ASN A 197 9.78 -19.46 3.27
N GLY A 198 10.11 -18.35 2.61
CA GLY A 198 11.12 -17.43 3.08
C GLY A 198 10.76 -16.80 4.43
N ASN A 199 11.79 -16.32 5.10
CA ASN A 199 11.66 -15.63 6.38
C ASN A 199 12.66 -14.48 6.53
N ILE A 200 12.35 -13.59 7.46
CA ILE A 200 13.21 -12.49 7.91
C ILE A 200 13.22 -12.39 9.43
N SER A 201 14.27 -11.78 9.95
CA SER A 201 14.35 -11.34 11.36
C SER A 201 14.16 -9.83 11.40
N VAL A 202 13.23 -9.38 12.24
CA VAL A 202 12.87 -7.97 12.40
C VAL A 202 13.19 -7.57 13.82
N ASN A 203 13.84 -6.42 13.98
CA ASN A 203 14.15 -5.84 15.29
C ASN A 203 13.74 -4.37 15.30
N TYR A 204 12.96 -3.98 16.30
CA TYR A 204 12.56 -2.59 16.49
C TYR A 204 12.47 -2.24 17.97
N THR A 205 12.61 -0.95 18.27
CA THR A 205 12.63 -0.44 19.64
C THR A 205 11.72 0.76 19.79
N TYR A 206 11.20 0.95 20.99
CA TYR A 206 10.52 2.18 21.39
C TYR A 206 10.80 2.48 22.86
N THR A 207 10.67 3.74 23.24
CA THR A 207 10.95 4.20 24.60
C THR A 207 9.75 4.88 25.23
N CYS A 208 9.66 4.83 26.56
CA CYS A 208 8.66 5.52 27.35
C CYS A 208 9.32 6.36 28.44
N SER A 209 8.97 7.64 28.48
CA SER A 209 9.39 8.58 29.52
C SER A 209 8.20 9.42 29.99
N GLY A 210 8.42 10.18 31.06
CA GLY A 210 7.42 11.03 31.68
C GLY A 210 6.61 10.35 32.78
N ALA A 211 6.20 11.14 33.77
CA ALA A 211 5.48 10.64 34.93
C ALA A 211 4.13 10.02 34.52
N GLY A 212 3.83 8.83 35.03
CA GLY A 212 2.59 8.11 34.73
C GLY A 212 2.55 7.41 33.36
N ASN A 213 3.67 7.33 32.63
CA ASN A 213 3.70 6.60 31.37
C ASN A 213 3.73 5.08 31.59
N THR A 214 2.63 4.41 31.21
CA THR A 214 2.44 2.96 31.39
C THR A 214 2.65 2.17 30.11
N ASN A 215 2.98 2.81 28.98
CA ASN A 215 3.07 2.14 27.68
C ASN A 215 4.20 1.09 27.57
N CYS A 216 5.17 1.14 28.48
CA CYS A 216 6.30 0.21 28.59
C CYS A 216 6.26 -0.58 29.91
N ASP A 217 5.09 -0.73 30.53
CA ASP A 217 4.95 -1.57 31.73
C ASP A 217 5.21 -3.05 31.38
N PRO A 218 6.12 -3.75 32.09
CA PRO A 218 6.44 -5.16 31.85
C PRO A 218 5.23 -6.09 31.80
N SER A 219 4.19 -5.79 32.58
CA SER A 219 2.96 -6.58 32.65
C SER A 219 2.20 -6.64 31.32
N LEU A 220 2.30 -5.60 30.48
CA LEU A 220 1.68 -5.55 29.14
C LEU A 220 2.29 -6.59 28.19
N PHE A 221 3.51 -7.03 28.46
CA PHE A 221 4.25 -7.97 27.62
C PHE A 221 4.32 -9.38 28.21
N GLY A 222 3.85 -9.55 29.45
CA GLY A 222 4.03 -10.80 30.20
C GLY A 222 5.48 -11.01 30.65
N ILE A 223 6.27 -9.93 30.78
CA ILE A 223 7.58 -9.99 31.42
C ILE A 223 7.36 -10.16 32.91
N LYS A 224 7.92 -11.23 33.48
CA LYS A 224 7.94 -11.47 34.92
C LYS A 224 9.33 -11.12 35.44
N GLY A 225 9.39 -10.29 36.46
CA GLY A 225 10.64 -10.03 37.14
C GLY A 225 11.07 -11.20 38.03
N THR A 226 12.27 -11.06 38.57
CA THR A 226 12.96 -11.97 39.48
C THR A 226 13.29 -11.21 40.76
N SER A 227 13.81 -11.91 41.76
CA SER A 227 14.34 -11.28 42.98
C SER A 227 15.44 -10.25 42.70
N GLU A 228 16.11 -10.33 41.54
CA GLU A 228 17.22 -9.45 41.15
C GLU A 228 16.76 -8.21 40.38
N ASN A 229 15.70 -8.31 39.58
CA ASN A 229 15.22 -7.22 38.71
C ASN A 229 13.80 -6.74 39.02
N GLY A 230 13.23 -7.13 40.16
CA GLY A 230 11.97 -6.60 40.70
C GLY A 230 10.77 -6.95 39.84
N ASP A 231 10.17 -5.94 39.20
CA ASP A 231 9.05 -6.09 38.26
C ASP A 231 9.49 -6.50 36.85
N GLY A 232 10.80 -6.61 36.61
CA GLY A 232 11.38 -6.93 35.30
C GLY A 232 11.49 -5.72 34.38
N ARG A 233 11.21 -4.50 34.86
CA ARG A 233 11.33 -3.28 34.03
C ARG A 233 12.75 -2.99 33.61
N ASN A 234 13.72 -3.31 34.45
CA ASN A 234 15.14 -3.17 34.12
C ASN A 234 15.83 -4.53 33.98
N GLY A 235 16.06 -4.97 32.75
CA GLY A 235 16.74 -6.24 32.45
C GLY A 235 15.82 -7.45 32.35
N GLY A 236 14.50 -7.28 32.39
CA GLY A 236 13.54 -8.36 32.15
C GLY A 236 13.41 -8.69 30.66
N SER A 237 13.10 -9.96 30.37
CA SER A 237 12.87 -10.44 29.01
C SER A 237 11.84 -11.56 29.02
N THR A 238 11.09 -11.69 27.94
CA THR A 238 10.15 -12.80 27.71
C THR A 238 10.17 -13.22 26.25
N THR A 239 9.91 -14.50 25.99
CA THR A 239 9.79 -15.04 24.63
C THR A 239 8.41 -15.62 24.47
N LYS A 240 7.70 -15.18 23.43
CA LYS A 240 6.37 -15.66 23.08
C LYS A 240 6.34 -16.13 21.63
N ILE A 241 5.43 -17.06 21.34
CA ILE A 241 5.09 -17.45 19.97
C ILE A 241 3.90 -16.62 19.55
N GLN A 242 4.03 -15.92 18.42
CA GLN A 242 2.92 -15.22 17.78
C GLN A 242 2.65 -15.83 16.41
N THR A 243 1.41 -15.77 15.96
CA THR A 243 1.01 -16.29 14.65
C THR A 243 0.91 -15.13 13.66
N ILE A 244 1.71 -15.16 12.61
CA ILE A 244 1.65 -14.20 11.48
C ILE A 244 1.37 -15.02 10.21
N ASP A 245 0.26 -14.73 9.53
CA ASP A 245 -0.18 -15.42 8.30
C ASP A 245 -0.16 -16.96 8.45
N GLY A 246 -0.67 -17.46 9.58
CA GLY A 246 -0.70 -18.90 9.89
C GLY A 246 0.65 -19.52 10.26
N LYS A 247 1.76 -18.77 10.24
CA LYS A 247 3.09 -19.25 10.65
C LYS A 247 3.44 -18.82 12.08
N GLN A 248 4.16 -19.69 12.79
CA GLN A 248 4.68 -19.40 14.12
C GLN A 248 5.95 -18.54 14.03
N VAL A 249 5.93 -17.40 14.70
CA VAL A 249 7.04 -16.44 14.79
C VAL A 249 7.45 -16.32 16.25
N THR A 250 8.74 -16.53 16.51
CA THR A 250 9.30 -16.39 17.85
C THR A 250 9.61 -14.93 18.12
N THR A 251 8.95 -14.35 19.11
CA THR A 251 9.10 -12.94 19.49
C THR A 251 9.71 -12.84 20.87
N THR A 252 10.90 -12.25 20.94
CA THR A 252 11.56 -11.91 22.20
C THR A 252 11.34 -10.44 22.49
N ILE A 253 10.81 -10.13 23.67
CA ILE A 253 10.60 -8.76 24.14
C ILE A 253 11.46 -8.56 25.36
N SER A 254 12.33 -7.55 25.33
CA SER A 254 13.17 -7.17 26.47
C SER A 254 12.91 -5.73 26.90
N SER A 255 13.08 -5.48 28.20
CA SER A 255 12.88 -4.18 28.84
C SER A 255 14.16 -3.74 29.55
N LYS A 256 14.53 -2.47 29.39
CA LYS A 256 15.70 -1.86 30.03
C LYS A 256 15.34 -0.47 30.53
N VAL A 257 15.80 -0.11 31.73
CA VAL A 257 15.69 1.27 32.23
C VAL A 257 17.02 1.97 32.03
N VAL A 258 16.96 3.19 31.52
CA VAL A 258 18.10 4.10 31.41
C VAL A 258 17.83 5.31 32.30
N ASP A 259 18.73 5.56 33.24
CA ASP A 259 18.61 6.70 34.15
C ASP A 259 18.96 8.03 33.47
N SER A 260 18.35 9.13 33.93
CA SER A 260 18.60 10.50 33.48
C SER A 260 20.08 10.92 33.56
N THR A 261 20.82 10.38 34.53
CA THR A 261 22.25 10.66 34.76
C THR A 261 23.17 9.59 34.17
N ALA A 262 22.62 8.58 33.49
CA ALA A 262 23.42 7.53 32.88
C ALA A 262 24.37 8.09 31.81
N SER A 263 25.61 7.60 31.80
CA SER A 263 26.60 7.97 30.79
C SER A 263 26.08 7.68 29.38
N GLY A 264 26.11 8.70 28.50
CA GLY A 264 25.61 8.63 27.13
C GLY A 264 24.12 8.93 26.95
N ASN A 265 23.35 9.16 28.04
CA ASN A 265 21.97 9.61 27.92
C ASN A 265 21.91 11.12 27.63
N THR A 266 21.57 11.49 26.39
CA THR A 266 21.45 12.89 25.94
C THR A 266 20.06 13.49 26.16
N SER A 267 19.08 12.70 26.60
CA SER A 267 17.70 13.16 26.81
C SER A 267 17.49 13.86 28.16
N HIS A 268 18.43 13.72 29.10
CA HIS A 268 18.37 14.24 30.47
C HIS A 268 17.12 13.82 31.27
N VAL A 269 16.43 12.77 30.84
CA VAL A 269 15.30 12.15 31.53
C VAL A 269 15.50 10.64 31.61
N SER A 270 14.97 10.03 32.67
CA SER A 270 14.95 8.57 32.77
C SER A 270 13.86 8.00 31.85
N TYR A 271 14.16 6.88 31.18
CA TYR A 271 13.22 6.23 30.28
C TYR A 271 13.31 4.70 30.35
N THR A 272 12.22 4.03 29.98
CA THR A 272 12.20 2.58 29.73
C THR A 272 12.30 2.34 28.23
N GLU A 273 13.22 1.49 27.79
CA GLU A 273 13.36 1.03 26.41
C GLU A 273 12.81 -0.39 26.29
N ILE A 274 11.95 -0.61 25.29
CA ILE A 274 11.45 -1.93 24.91
C ILE A 274 12.06 -2.30 23.57
N THR A 275 12.67 -3.49 23.51
CA THR A 275 13.19 -4.07 22.27
C THR A 275 12.35 -5.28 21.89
N ASN A 276 11.88 -5.32 20.64
CA ASN A 276 11.12 -6.43 20.09
C ASN A 276 11.93 -7.08 18.97
N GLN A 277 12.26 -8.35 19.16
CA GLN A 277 12.95 -9.16 18.17
C GLN A 277 12.04 -10.28 17.68
N LEU A 278 11.61 -10.18 16.43
CA LEU A 278 10.77 -11.18 15.78
C LEU A 278 11.65 -12.03 14.86
N ASN A 279 11.69 -13.33 15.10
CA ASN A 279 12.47 -14.28 14.30
C ASN A 279 11.55 -15.23 13.55
N GLY A 280 11.82 -15.43 12.26
CA GLY A 280 11.04 -16.31 11.41
C GLY A 280 9.79 -15.65 10.82
N VAL A 281 9.76 -14.33 10.70
CA VAL A 281 8.63 -13.60 10.10
C VAL A 281 8.51 -13.99 8.63
N PRO A 282 7.35 -14.44 8.13
CA PRO A 282 7.18 -14.76 6.72
C PRO A 282 7.35 -13.54 5.81
N ASP A 283 8.10 -13.69 4.73
CA ASP A 283 8.32 -12.66 3.69
C ASP A 283 7.68 -13.02 2.34
N SER A 284 6.70 -13.92 2.35
CA SER A 284 5.89 -14.23 1.17
C SER A 284 5.06 -13.02 0.73
N ALA A 285 4.72 -12.94 -0.56
CA ALA A 285 3.87 -11.89 -1.10
C ALA A 285 2.55 -11.73 -0.32
N GLN A 286 1.90 -12.85 0.03
CA GLN A 286 0.67 -12.86 0.81
C GLN A 286 0.88 -12.27 2.21
N ALA A 287 1.91 -12.72 2.93
CA ALA A 287 2.17 -12.26 4.28
C ALA A 287 2.48 -10.75 4.31
N LEU A 288 3.27 -10.26 3.36
CA LEU A 288 3.61 -8.85 3.27
C LEU A 288 2.42 -7.98 2.85
N LEU A 289 1.56 -8.46 1.94
CA LEU A 289 0.30 -7.76 1.63
C LEU A 289 -0.64 -7.70 2.84
N ALA A 290 -0.67 -8.73 3.69
CA ALA A 290 -1.42 -8.69 4.94
C ALA A 290 -0.85 -7.65 5.93
N GLN A 291 0.48 -7.48 5.98
CA GLN A 291 1.11 -6.41 6.76
C GLN A 291 0.80 -5.02 6.17
N ALA A 292 0.84 -4.86 4.85
CA ALA A 292 0.46 -3.60 4.18
C ALA A 292 -1.02 -3.24 4.44
N SER A 293 -1.90 -4.25 4.40
CA SER A 293 -3.31 -4.13 4.77
C SER A 293 -3.46 -3.73 6.24
N THR A 294 -2.72 -4.35 7.16
CA THR A 294 -2.71 -3.99 8.59
C THR A 294 -2.27 -2.54 8.80
N LEU A 295 -1.21 -2.10 8.11
CA LEU A 295 -0.69 -0.74 8.16
C LEU A 295 -1.77 0.28 7.73
N ILE A 296 -2.33 0.14 6.52
CA ILE A 296 -3.28 1.12 5.98
C ILE A 296 -4.62 1.10 6.73
N ASN A 297 -5.14 -0.08 7.08
CA ASN A 297 -6.40 -0.19 7.81
C ASN A 297 -6.26 0.35 9.24
N THR A 298 -5.13 0.14 9.91
CA THR A 298 -4.91 0.73 11.24
C THR A 298 -4.94 2.26 11.18
N ILE A 299 -4.33 2.86 10.14
CA ILE A 299 -4.37 4.31 9.93
C ILE A 299 -5.81 4.77 9.68
N ASN A 300 -6.53 4.10 8.78
CA ASN A 300 -7.88 4.46 8.40
C ASN A 300 -8.89 4.30 9.55
N GLU A 301 -8.84 3.19 10.28
CA GLU A 301 -9.74 2.89 11.40
C GLU A 301 -9.47 3.80 12.61
N ALA A 302 -8.20 4.04 12.94
CA ALA A 302 -7.85 4.99 14.00
C ALA A 302 -8.26 6.42 13.62
N CYS A 303 -8.17 6.77 12.33
CA CYS A 303 -8.45 8.07 11.75
C CYS A 303 -7.96 9.24 12.63
N PRO A 304 -6.66 9.32 12.91
CA PRO A 304 -6.13 10.29 13.85
C PRO A 304 -6.21 11.71 13.29
N TYR A 305 -6.22 12.66 14.20
CA TYR A 305 -5.92 14.06 13.92
C TYR A 305 -4.51 14.21 13.36
N PHE A 306 -4.35 15.08 12.38
CA PHE A 306 -3.05 15.50 11.88
C PHE A 306 -2.97 17.02 11.76
N HIS A 307 -1.75 17.52 11.89
CA HIS A 307 -1.43 18.92 11.68
C HIS A 307 -0.11 19.04 10.93
N ALA A 308 -0.16 19.66 9.76
CA ALA A 308 0.95 19.80 8.85
C ALA A 308 1.33 21.27 8.65
N ASN A 309 2.62 21.57 8.76
CA ASN A 309 3.17 22.86 8.41
C ASN A 309 3.69 22.80 6.97
N ASN A 310 2.99 23.44 6.04
CA ASN A 310 3.45 23.57 4.67
C ASN A 310 4.67 24.50 4.60
N SER A 311 5.61 24.19 3.70
CA SER A 311 6.74 25.08 3.41
C SER A 311 6.27 26.43 2.88
N SER A 312 6.93 27.50 3.31
CA SER A 312 6.72 28.86 2.78
C SER A 312 7.33 29.08 1.40
N GLU A 313 8.14 28.13 0.90
CA GLU A 313 8.75 28.21 -0.42
C GLU A 313 7.69 28.15 -1.52
N ALA A 314 7.86 28.99 -2.56
CA ALA A 314 6.85 29.19 -3.59
C ALA A 314 6.51 27.91 -4.39
N ASN A 315 7.52 27.06 -4.64
CA ASN A 315 7.40 25.87 -5.48
C ASN A 315 7.46 24.54 -4.70
N ALA A 316 7.41 24.60 -3.37
CA ALA A 316 7.37 23.39 -2.56
C ALA A 316 5.99 22.70 -2.72
N PRO A 317 5.93 21.37 -2.87
CA PRO A 317 4.67 20.64 -2.78
C PRO A 317 3.98 20.91 -1.43
N LYS A 318 2.66 21.06 -1.47
CA LYS A 318 1.83 21.41 -0.31
C LYS A 318 0.66 20.45 -0.21
N PHE A 319 0.31 20.07 1.00
CA PHE A 319 -0.97 19.37 1.22
C PHE A 319 -2.13 20.33 0.91
N SER A 320 -3.17 19.79 0.27
CA SER A 320 -4.44 20.50 0.04
C SER A 320 -5.11 20.87 1.37
N THR A 321 -5.04 19.96 2.35
CA THR A 321 -5.54 20.14 3.70
C THR A 321 -4.38 20.04 4.69
N THR A 322 -4.17 21.08 5.51
CA THR A 322 -3.06 21.14 6.48
C THR A 322 -3.46 20.74 7.89
N THR A 323 -4.75 20.59 8.17
CA THR A 323 -5.26 20.20 9.48
C THR A 323 -6.56 19.47 9.29
N GLY A 324 -6.70 18.32 9.93
CA GLY A 324 -7.88 17.47 9.75
C GLY A 324 -7.70 16.12 10.39
N LYS A 325 -8.43 15.14 9.88
CA LYS A 325 -8.28 13.74 10.21
C LYS A 325 -7.73 12.99 8.99
N ILE A 326 -6.83 12.03 9.21
CA ILE A 326 -6.13 11.34 8.11
C ILE A 326 -7.13 10.68 7.15
N CYS A 327 -8.09 9.89 7.65
CA CYS A 327 -9.09 9.20 6.81
C CYS A 327 -10.08 10.14 6.08
N GLY A 328 -10.01 11.45 6.32
CA GLY A 328 -10.83 12.44 5.64
C GLY A 328 -10.05 13.23 4.60
N ALA A 329 -8.90 13.78 4.99
CA ALA A 329 -8.06 14.57 4.09
C ALA A 329 -7.40 13.72 2.98
N PHE A 330 -7.22 12.43 3.26
CA PHE A 330 -6.58 11.47 2.35
C PHE A 330 -7.54 10.30 2.08
N SER A 331 -8.80 10.58 1.75
CA SER A 331 -9.81 9.54 1.51
C SER A 331 -9.68 8.87 0.14
N ASP A 332 -9.07 9.56 -0.82
CA ASP A 332 -8.89 9.09 -2.19
C ASP A 332 -7.62 8.23 -2.32
N GLU A 333 -6.60 8.51 -1.49
CA GLU A 333 -5.37 7.74 -1.31
C GLU A 333 -5.57 6.43 -0.52
#